data_AF-A0A516SJL9-F1
#
_entry.id   AF-A0A516SJL9-F1
#
_cell.length_a   1.000
_cell.length_b   1.000
_cell.length_c   1.000
_cell.angle_alpha   90.00
_cell.angle_beta   90.00
_cell.angle_gamma   90.00
#
_symmetry.space_group_name_H-M   'P 1'
#
loop_
_entity.id
_entity.type
_entity.pdbx_description
1 polymer ?
#
loop_
_entity_poly.entity_id
_entity_poly.type
_entity_poly.pdbx_seq_one_letter_code
_entity_poly.pdbx_strand_id
1 'polypeptide(L)'
;MSFTTPETNDRLAGVNQKILAEGETLPAVTLKDGSKVQTGTVATMLHNVGLYNEGARGEVERELELAVATLFKVGLFDLFSPEEWVAGDNPGRRFVGLKAQAYQAGQR
;
A
#
# COMPACT_ATOMS: atom_id res chain seq x y z
N MET A 1 2.71 -7.47 -17.51
CA MET A 1 3.86 -7.59 -16.58
C MET A 1 4.09 -6.24 -15.94
N SER A 2 3.63 -6.02 -14.71
CA SER A 2 4.03 -4.84 -13.93
C SER A 2 4.58 -5.32 -12.59
N PHE A 3 5.82 -5.78 -12.65
CA PHE A 3 6.65 -5.87 -11.47
C PHE A 3 6.72 -4.47 -10.86
N THR A 4 6.56 -4.37 -9.54
CA THR A 4 6.87 -3.17 -8.77
C THR A 4 8.22 -2.64 -9.27
N THR A 5 8.20 -1.53 -10.01
CA THR A 5 9.43 -0.98 -10.58
C THR A 5 10.34 -0.51 -9.44
N PRO A 6 11.67 -0.50 -9.60
CA PRO A 6 12.58 0.07 -8.60
C PRO A 6 12.12 1.45 -8.11
N GLU A 7 11.62 2.27 -9.03
CA GLU A 7 11.02 3.58 -8.76
C GLU A 7 9.82 3.54 -7.80
N THR A 8 8.96 2.52 -7.89
CA THR A 8 7.82 2.34 -6.96
C THR A 8 8.31 2.02 -5.55
N ASN A 9 9.36 1.18 -5.42
CA ASN A 9 9.93 0.85 -4.11
C ASN A 9 10.62 2.05 -3.46
N ASP A 10 11.35 2.86 -4.22
CA ASP A 10 12.01 4.06 -3.70
C ASP A 10 10.98 5.09 -3.21
N ARG A 11 9.88 5.25 -3.95
CA ARG A 11 8.76 6.10 -3.52
C ARG A 11 8.09 5.58 -2.25
N LEU A 12 7.89 4.27 -2.13
CA LEU A 12 7.35 3.65 -0.91
C LEU A 12 8.31 3.82 0.28
N ALA A 13 9.63 3.79 0.07
CA ALA A 13 10.60 4.07 1.13
C ALA A 13 10.44 5.49 1.66
N GLY A 14 10.25 6.48 0.77
CA GLY A 14 9.93 7.85 1.15
C GLY A 14 8.62 7.98 1.92
N VAL A 15 7.55 7.30 1.47
CA VAL A 15 6.25 7.30 2.15
C VAL A 15 6.36 6.69 3.56
N ASN A 16 7.12 5.60 3.69
CA ASN A 16 7.24 4.88 4.95
C ASN A 16 8.00 5.68 6.03
N GLN A 17 8.70 6.77 5.68
CA GLN A 17 9.31 7.67 6.66
C GLN A 17 8.31 8.31 7.64
N LYS A 18 7.03 8.40 7.27
CA LYS A 18 5.98 8.99 8.12
C LYS A 18 5.78 8.29 9.46
N ILE A 19 6.17 7.04 9.56
CA ILE A 19 6.00 6.23 10.77
C ILE A 19 7.30 6.04 11.55
N LEU A 20 8.41 6.61 11.07
CA LEU A 20 9.74 6.42 11.66
C LEU A 20 10.14 7.58 12.55
N ALA A 21 11.00 7.30 13.52
CA ALA A 21 11.68 8.35 14.26
C ALA A 21 12.73 9.04 13.36
N GLU A 22 13.09 10.27 13.70
CA GLU A 22 14.09 11.03 12.96
C GLU A 22 15.43 10.27 12.91
N GLY A 23 15.97 10.11 11.70
CA GLY A 23 17.23 9.39 11.47
C GLY A 23 17.08 7.87 11.30
N GLU A 24 15.89 7.30 11.48
CA GLU A 24 15.66 5.87 11.23
C GLU A 24 15.35 5.56 9.77
N THR A 25 15.69 4.33 9.34
CA THR A 25 15.36 3.84 8.01
C THR A 25 14.89 2.39 8.07
N LEU A 26 14.00 2.05 7.14
CA LEU A 26 13.50 0.69 6.99
C LEU A 26 14.21 0.00 5.82
N PRO A 27 14.72 -1.23 6.00
CA PRO A 27 15.40 -1.94 4.92
C PRO A 27 14.40 -2.37 3.84
N ALA A 28 14.88 -2.53 2.61
CA ALA A 28 14.17 -3.31 1.60
C ALA A 28 14.51 -4.80 1.76
N VAL A 29 13.53 -5.68 1.57
CA VAL A 29 13.71 -7.13 1.64
C VAL A 29 13.50 -7.77 0.27
N THR A 30 14.14 -8.92 0.04
CA THR A 30 13.92 -9.73 -1.17
C THR A 30 13.03 -10.91 -0.82
N LEU A 31 11.88 -11.03 -1.49
CA LEU A 31 10.94 -12.13 -1.29
C LEU A 31 11.43 -13.41 -1.98
N LYS A 32 10.78 -14.55 -1.68
CA LYS A 32 11.13 -15.86 -2.23
C LYS A 32 11.05 -15.93 -3.76
N ASP A 33 10.22 -15.08 -4.37
CA ASP A 33 10.08 -14.94 -5.83
C ASP A 33 11.20 -14.09 -6.47
N GLY A 34 12.20 -13.65 -5.69
CA GLY A 34 13.35 -12.86 -6.13
C GLY A 34 13.10 -11.35 -6.18
N SER A 35 11.88 -10.91 -5.88
CA SER A 35 11.53 -9.50 -6.00
C SER A 35 11.84 -8.70 -4.74
N LYS A 36 12.14 -7.40 -4.91
CA LYS A 36 12.38 -6.49 -3.79
C LYS A 36 11.10 -5.79 -3.35
N VAL A 37 10.91 -5.67 -2.04
CA VAL A 37 9.79 -4.97 -1.41
C VAL A 37 10.30 -4.10 -0.26
N GLN A 38 9.77 -2.89 -0.16
CA GLN A 38 10.05 -1.99 0.95
C GLN A 38 9.31 -2.44 2.22
N THR A 39 10.02 -2.51 3.37
CA THR A 39 9.38 -2.81 4.66
C THR A 39 8.66 -1.59 5.22
N GLY A 40 7.67 -1.82 6.08
CA GLY A 40 6.83 -0.77 6.70
C GLY A 40 5.59 -0.38 5.89
N THR A 41 5.47 -0.81 4.63
CA THR A 41 4.37 -0.37 3.74
C THR A 41 2.98 -0.70 4.29
N VAL A 42 2.79 -1.84 4.97
CA VAL A 42 1.51 -2.15 5.60
C VAL A 42 1.23 -1.21 6.78
N ALA A 43 2.22 -0.96 7.63
CA ALA A 43 2.07 -0.08 8.79
C ALA A 43 1.77 1.37 8.34
N THR A 44 2.49 1.87 7.34
CA THR A 44 2.24 3.20 6.78
C THR A 44 0.91 3.29 6.03
N MET A 45 0.50 2.23 5.34
CA MET A 45 -0.84 2.16 4.73
C MET A 45 -1.93 2.28 5.80
N LEU A 46 -1.81 1.56 6.93
CA LEU A 46 -2.77 1.66 8.04
C LEU A 46 -2.79 3.08 8.65
N HIS A 47 -1.63 3.70 8.81
CA HIS A 47 -1.52 5.11 9.24
C HIS A 47 -2.27 6.05 8.27
N ASN A 48 -2.03 5.90 6.97
CA ASN A 48 -2.67 6.70 5.93
C ASN A 48 -4.18 6.44 5.82
N VAL A 49 -4.65 5.23 6.08
CA VAL A 49 -6.10 4.93 6.22
C VAL A 49 -6.68 5.74 7.38
N GLY A 50 -5.97 5.86 8.50
CA GLY A 50 -6.36 6.74 9.61
C GLY A 50 -6.52 8.19 9.18
N LEU A 51 -5.49 8.77 8.56
CA LEU A 51 -5.52 10.15 8.04
C LEU A 51 -6.66 10.35 7.03
N TYR A 52 -6.89 9.37 6.16
CA TYR A 52 -8.00 9.42 5.20
C TYR A 52 -9.35 9.45 5.92
N ASN A 53 -9.53 8.63 6.95
CA ASN A 53 -10.76 8.60 7.72
C ASN A 53 -11.02 9.92 8.46
N GLU A 54 -9.97 10.64 8.83
CA GLU A 54 -10.02 11.99 9.43
C GLU A 54 -10.29 13.11 8.42
N GLY A 55 -10.29 12.80 7.12
CA GLY A 55 -10.65 13.75 6.06
C GLY A 55 -9.48 14.21 5.18
N ALA A 56 -8.25 13.70 5.38
CA ALA A 56 -7.13 14.01 4.49
C ALA A 56 -7.36 13.44 3.08
N ARG A 57 -7.04 14.22 2.04
CA ARG A 57 -7.24 13.86 0.62
C ARG A 57 -6.03 14.27 -0.22
N GLY A 58 -5.99 13.88 -1.49
CA GLY A 58 -4.91 14.24 -2.41
C GLY A 58 -3.67 13.38 -2.20
N GLU A 59 -2.72 13.83 -1.38
CA GLU A 59 -1.44 13.11 -1.23
C GLU A 59 -1.62 11.75 -0.52
N VAL A 60 -2.43 11.71 0.54
CA VAL A 60 -2.77 10.45 1.23
C VAL A 60 -3.41 9.43 0.26
N GLU A 61 -4.26 9.88 -0.66
CA GLU A 61 -4.88 9.02 -1.67
C GLU A 61 -3.85 8.44 -2.64
N ARG A 62 -2.90 9.27 -3.10
CA ARG A 62 -1.82 8.84 -3.99
C ARG A 62 -0.91 7.80 -3.32
N GLU A 63 -0.60 8.00 -2.04
CA GLU A 63 0.24 7.08 -1.28
C GLU A 63 -0.47 5.75 -0.99
N LEU A 64 -1.75 5.80 -0.65
CA LEU A 64 -2.58 4.59 -0.50
C LEU A 64 -2.66 3.81 -1.81
N GLU A 65 -2.83 4.49 -2.94
CA GLU A 65 -2.83 3.86 -4.27
C GLU A 65 -1.45 3.26 -4.62
N LEU A 66 -0.36 3.95 -4.31
CA LEU A 66 1.01 3.47 -4.55
C LEU A 66 1.30 2.16 -3.80
N ALA A 67 0.74 1.98 -2.61
CA ALA A 67 0.96 0.79 -1.80
C ALA A 67 0.29 -0.48 -2.37
N VAL A 68 -0.78 -0.35 -3.17
CA VAL A 68 -1.66 -1.46 -3.58
C VAL A 68 -0.91 -2.64 -4.19
N ALA A 69 0.03 -2.38 -5.11
CA ALA A 69 0.80 -3.44 -5.77
C ALA A 69 1.61 -4.27 -4.75
N THR A 70 2.20 -3.60 -3.76
CA THR A 70 2.93 -4.26 -2.67
C THR A 70 1.98 -5.03 -1.77
N LEU A 71 0.78 -4.52 -1.48
CA LEU A 71 -0.21 -5.21 -0.64
C LEU A 71 -0.67 -6.55 -1.25
N PHE A 72 -0.90 -6.61 -2.57
CA PHE A 72 -1.14 -7.87 -3.27
C PHE A 72 0.04 -8.83 -3.11
N LYS A 73 1.24 -8.29 -3.29
CA LYS A 73 2.47 -9.09 -3.32
C LYS A 73 2.83 -9.74 -1.99
N VAL A 74 2.55 -9.06 -0.89
CA VAL A 74 2.75 -9.59 0.47
C VAL A 74 1.56 -10.43 0.96
N GLY A 75 0.54 -10.64 0.12
CA GLY A 75 -0.63 -11.47 0.43
C GLY A 75 -1.65 -10.82 1.37
N LEU A 76 -1.67 -9.48 1.49
CA LEU A 76 -2.63 -8.81 2.37
C LEU A 76 -4.08 -9.07 1.93
N PHE A 77 -4.33 -9.06 0.63
CA PHE A 77 -5.66 -9.30 0.06
C PHE A 77 -6.05 -10.79 0.05
N ASP A 78 -5.16 -11.70 0.42
CA ASP A 78 -5.49 -13.12 0.62
C ASP A 78 -6.17 -13.34 1.99
N LEU A 79 -5.98 -12.41 2.94
CA LEU A 79 -6.68 -12.43 4.23
C LEU A 79 -8.13 -11.93 4.10
N PHE A 80 -8.31 -10.87 3.31
CA PHE A 80 -9.61 -10.28 3.00
C PHE A 80 -9.57 -9.71 1.59
N SER A 81 -10.50 -10.11 0.73
CA SER A 81 -10.49 -9.74 -0.68
C SER A 81 -10.72 -8.24 -0.88
N PRO A 82 -10.36 -7.67 -2.05
CA PRO A 82 -10.69 -6.28 -2.38
C PRO A 82 -12.18 -5.95 -2.22
N GLU A 83 -13.07 -6.89 -2.57
CA GLU A 83 -14.52 -6.76 -2.38
C GLU A 83 -14.89 -6.63 -0.90
N GLU A 84 -14.31 -7.47 -0.03
CA GLU A 84 -14.53 -7.40 1.42
C GLU A 84 -14.00 -6.08 2.01
N TRP A 85 -12.90 -5.54 1.46
CA TRP A 85 -12.39 -4.22 1.81
C TRP A 85 -13.35 -3.09 1.44
N VAL A 86 -13.98 -3.18 0.27
CA VAL A 86 -14.99 -2.22 -0.20
C VAL A 86 -16.29 -2.30 0.62
N ALA A 87 -16.69 -3.50 1.05
CA ALA A 87 -17.97 -3.73 1.72
C ALA A 87 -18.09 -3.07 3.11
N GLY A 88 -16.97 -2.77 3.78
CA GLY A 88 -16.96 -2.18 5.12
C GLY A 88 -17.44 -0.72 5.20
N ASP A 89 -17.61 -0.24 6.42
CA ASP A 89 -18.01 1.14 6.77
C ASP A 89 -16.81 2.11 6.94
N ASN A 90 -15.58 1.60 6.87
CA ASN A 90 -14.37 2.40 6.94
C ASN A 90 -14.02 3.01 5.57
N PRO A 91 -14.05 4.36 5.41
CA PRO A 91 -13.90 4.99 4.10
C PRO A 91 -12.50 4.82 3.50
N GLY A 92 -11.44 4.81 4.31
CA GLY A 92 -10.07 4.56 3.87
C GLY A 92 -9.86 3.12 3.43
N ARG A 93 -10.40 2.14 4.17
CA ARG A 93 -10.43 0.73 3.75
C ARG A 93 -11.15 0.57 2.41
N ARG A 94 -12.31 1.21 2.27
CA ARG A 94 -13.08 1.22 1.02
C ARG A 94 -12.27 1.80 -0.13
N PHE A 95 -11.59 2.94 0.08
CA PHE A 95 -10.74 3.55 -0.93
C PHE A 95 -9.62 2.60 -1.39
N VAL A 96 -8.89 2.00 -0.46
CA VAL A 96 -7.84 1.01 -0.77
C VAL A 96 -8.42 -0.18 -1.54
N GLY A 97 -9.59 -0.70 -1.12
CA GLY A 97 -10.28 -1.79 -1.82
C GLY A 97 -10.65 -1.43 -3.26
N LEU A 98 -11.15 -0.23 -3.52
CA LEU A 98 -11.47 0.25 -4.88
C LEU A 98 -10.21 0.34 -5.75
N LYS A 99 -9.10 0.83 -5.21
CA LYS A 99 -7.81 0.88 -5.92
C LYS A 99 -7.26 -0.52 -6.19
N ALA A 100 -7.45 -1.45 -5.26
CA ALA A 100 -7.08 -2.84 -5.45
C ALA A 100 -7.89 -3.52 -6.57
N GLN A 101 -9.21 -3.28 -6.64
CA GLN A 101 -10.05 -3.76 -7.74
C GLN A 101 -9.60 -3.19 -9.09
N ALA A 102 -9.33 -1.89 -9.15
CA ALA A 102 -8.83 -1.24 -10.37
C ALA A 102 -7.48 -1.82 -10.82
N TYR A 103 -6.56 -2.03 -9.87
CA TYR A 103 -5.26 -2.65 -10.14
C TYR A 103 -5.42 -4.07 -10.68
N GLN A 104 -6.28 -4.90 -10.06
CA GLN A 104 -6.55 -6.26 -10.51
C GLN A 104 -7.20 -6.31 -11.90
N ALA A 105 -8.10 -5.38 -12.21
CA ALA A 105 -8.74 -5.28 -13.53
C ALA A 105 -7.74 -4.91 -14.63
N GLY A 106 -6.77 -4.03 -14.34
CA GLY A 106 -5.70 -3.66 -15.27
C GLY A 106 -4.57 -4.68 -15.42
N GLN A 107 -4.56 -5.75 -14.59
CA GLN A 107 -3.62 -6.86 -14.71
C GLN A 107 -4.15 -8.05 -15.52
N ARG A 108 -5.43 -8.03 -15.91
CA ARG A 108 -6.03 -9.00 -16.83
C ARG A 108 -5.81 -8.58 -18.28
#